data_AF-H2C3B7-F1
#
_entry.id   AF-H2C3B7-F1
#
_cell.length_a   1.000
_cell.length_b   1.000
_cell.length_c   1.000
_cell.angle_alpha   90.00
_cell.angle_beta   90.00
_cell.angle_gamma   90.00
#
_symmetry.space_group_name_H-M   'P 1'
#
loop_
_entity.id
_entity.type
_entity.pdbx_description
1 polymer ?
#
loop_
_entity_poly.entity_id
_entity_poly.type
_entity_poly.pdbx_seq_one_letter_code
_entity_poly.pdbx_strand_id
1 'polypeptide(L)'
;MITQKIQYWPILFILIILLLILSIFIPVAILGAIALSIVGLSANKSFIPLALFISLLLILHGNFYFIVLAVIVAYLLFNLVKWIYRAMPF
;
A
#
# COMPACT_ATOMS: atom_id res chain seq x y z
N MET A 1 -6.04 -26.66 18.48
CA MET A 1 -4.94 -25.89 17.84
C MET A 1 -5.58 -24.77 17.05
N ILE A 2 -5.50 -23.52 17.54
CA ILE A 2 -5.90 -22.36 16.74
C ILE A 2 -4.76 -22.14 15.75
N THR A 3 -4.93 -22.63 14.52
CA THR A 3 -4.01 -22.37 13.42
C THR A 3 -4.18 -20.91 13.01
N GLN A 4 -3.48 -19.98 13.70
CA GLN A 4 -3.33 -18.62 13.21
C GLN A 4 -2.61 -18.69 11.86
N LYS A 5 -3.36 -18.67 10.76
CA LYS A 5 -2.78 -18.38 9.44
C LYS A 5 -2.16 -17.00 9.54
N ILE A 6 -0.83 -16.93 9.64
CA ILE A 6 -0.10 -15.66 9.67
C ILE A 6 -0.47 -14.91 8.39
N GLN A 7 -1.17 -13.79 8.56
CA GLN A 7 -1.59 -12.94 7.47
C GLN A 7 -0.43 -12.01 7.15
N TYR A 8 0.24 -12.21 6.01
CA TYR A 8 1.43 -11.43 5.63
C TYR A 8 1.11 -10.08 4.98
N TRP A 9 -0.14 -9.87 4.54
CA TRP A 9 -0.55 -8.61 3.89
C TRP A 9 -0.44 -7.34 4.76
N PRO A 10 -0.61 -7.34 6.11
CA PRO A 10 -0.38 -6.14 6.92
C PRO A 10 1.09 -5.71 6.90
N ILE A 11 2.02 -6.68 6.86
CA ILE A 11 3.46 -6.43 6.77
C ILE A 11 3.79 -5.80 5.41
N LEU A 12 3.20 -6.31 4.33
CA LEU A 12 3.33 -5.71 2.99
C LEU A 12 2.81 -4.27 2.95
N PHE A 13 1.70 -3.99 3.63
CA PHE A 13 1.16 -2.63 3.70
C PHE A 13 2.11 -1.64 4.38
N ILE A 14 2.68 -2.04 5.53
CA ILE A 14 3.67 -1.21 6.25
C ILE A 14 4.88 -0.94 5.37
N LEU A 15 5.37 -1.96 4.66
CA LEU A 15 6.53 -1.83 3.78
C LEU A 15 6.27 -0.88 2.60
N ILE A 16 5.06 -0.95 2.01
CA ILE A 16 4.65 -0.03 0.94
C ILE A 16 4.56 1.41 1.45
N ILE A 17 4.02 1.64 2.65
CA ILE A 17 3.99 2.98 3.27
C ILE A 17 5.41 3.54 3.43
N LEU A 18 6.35 2.73 3.93
CA LEU A 18 7.76 3.11 4.07
C LEU A 18 8.38 3.50 2.72
N LEU A 19 8.13 2.72 1.67
CA LEU A 19 8.62 3.03 0.32
C LEU A 19 8.00 4.29 -0.28
N LEU A 20 6.73 4.56 0.00
CA LEU A 20 6.05 5.79 -0.43
C LEU A 20 6.57 7.03 0.32
N ILE A 21 6.93 6.92 1.59
CA ILE A 21 7.60 8.02 2.31
C ILE A 21 9.00 8.23 1.74
N LEU A 22 9.74 7.14 1.50
CA LEU A 22 11.07 7.21 0.91
C LEU A 22 11.04 7.80 -0.51
N SER A 23 9.95 7.60 -1.26
CA SER A 23 9.80 8.12 -2.61
C SER A 23 9.65 9.63 -2.70
N ILE A 24 9.47 10.33 -1.57
CA ILE A 24 9.53 11.79 -1.51
C ILE A 24 10.96 12.27 -1.76
N PHE A 25 11.96 11.54 -1.26
CA PHE A 25 13.38 11.88 -1.40
C PHE A 25 14.03 11.17 -2.58
N ILE A 26 13.62 9.92 -2.85
CA ILE A 26 14.21 9.06 -3.88
C ILE A 26 13.07 8.53 -4.77
N PRO A 27 12.74 9.20 -5.89
CA PRO A 27 11.62 8.80 -6.75
C PRO A 27 11.69 7.35 -7.25
N VAL A 28 12.90 6.77 -7.34
CA VAL A 28 13.11 5.36 -7.71
C VAL A 28 12.44 4.39 -6.72
N ALA A 29 12.21 4.79 -5.47
CA ALA A 29 11.53 3.96 -4.47
C ALA A 29 10.07 3.63 -4.84
N ILE A 30 9.44 4.39 -5.75
CA ILE A 30 8.10 4.09 -6.30
C ILE A 30 8.10 2.72 -6.97
N LEU A 31 9.18 2.36 -7.68
CA LEU A 31 9.28 1.06 -8.35
C LEU A 31 9.22 -0.10 -7.35
N GLY A 32 9.83 0.08 -6.18
CA GLY A 32 9.73 -0.88 -5.07
C GLY A 32 8.30 -1.00 -4.54
N ALA A 33 7.60 0.13 -4.39
CA ALA A 33 6.19 0.13 -3.96
C ALA A 33 5.28 -0.57 -4.99
N ILE A 34 5.54 -0.41 -6.29
CA ILE A 34 4.83 -1.12 -7.36
C ILE A 34 5.08 -2.63 -7.28
N ALA A 35 6.35 -3.03 -7.20
CA ALA A 35 6.73 -4.44 -7.14
C ALA A 35 6.05 -5.16 -5.96
N LEU A 36 6.06 -4.55 -4.78
CA LEU A 36 5.37 -5.09 -3.61
C LEU A 36 3.86 -5.09 -3.75
N SER A 37 3.28 -4.06 -4.38
CA SER A 37 1.85 -4.02 -4.63
C SER A 37 1.41 -5.14 -5.57
N ILE A 38 2.21 -5.48 -6.58
CA ILE A 38 1.97 -6.61 -7.49
C ILE A 38 2.04 -7.94 -6.73
N VAL A 39 3.04 -8.14 -5.88
CA VAL A 39 3.13 -9.34 -5.02
C VAL A 39 1.90 -9.45 -4.11
N GLY A 40 1.45 -8.32 -3.55
CA GLY A 40 0.27 -8.23 -2.72
C GLY A 40 -1.05 -8.59 -3.42
N LEU A 41 -1.13 -8.54 -4.75
CA LEU A 41 -2.31 -8.95 -5.53
C LEU A 41 -2.69 -10.40 -5.27
N SER A 42 -1.69 -11.28 -5.11
CA SER A 42 -1.90 -12.70 -4.82
C SER A 42 -2.47 -12.91 -3.41
N ALA A 43 -2.23 -11.98 -2.49
CA ALA A 43 -2.64 -12.07 -1.10
C ALA A 43 -3.99 -11.39 -0.83
N ASN A 44 -4.30 -10.27 -1.51
CA ASN A 44 -5.55 -9.54 -1.28
C ASN A 44 -5.94 -8.68 -2.50
N LYS A 45 -7.22 -8.75 -2.91
CA LYS A 45 -7.78 -7.98 -4.02
C LYS A 45 -7.69 -6.45 -3.83
N SER A 46 -7.54 -5.98 -2.58
CA SER A 46 -7.38 -4.55 -2.25
C SER A 46 -6.08 -3.94 -2.79
N PHE A 47 -5.11 -4.77 -3.20
CA PHE A 47 -3.87 -4.35 -3.85
C PHE A 47 -4.03 -4.00 -5.34
N ILE A 48 -5.14 -4.40 -5.99
CA ILE A 48 -5.43 -4.06 -7.40
C ILE A 48 -5.53 -2.53 -7.59
N PRO A 49 -6.42 -1.82 -6.86
CA PRO A 49 -6.46 -0.36 -6.95
C PRO A 49 -5.17 0.26 -6.43
N LEU A 50 -4.50 -0.34 -5.44
CA LEU A 50 -3.24 0.17 -4.92
C LEU A 50 -2.14 0.22 -5.99
N ALA A 51 -1.96 -0.87 -6.75
CA ALA A 51 -0.98 -0.93 -7.82
C ALA A 51 -1.27 0.11 -8.90
N LEU A 52 -2.55 0.25 -9.30
CA LEU A 52 -2.97 1.25 -10.27
C LEU A 52 -2.68 2.67 -9.81
N PHE A 53 -3.01 3.00 -8.56
CA PHE A 53 -2.72 4.33 -8.01
C PHE A 53 -1.22 4.61 -7.91
N ILE A 54 -0.40 3.64 -7.49
CA ILE A 54 1.06 3.80 -7.42
C ILE A 54 1.66 3.92 -8.84
N SER A 55 1.14 3.21 -9.84
CA SER A 55 1.55 3.42 -11.24
C SER A 55 1.16 4.81 -11.75
N LEU A 56 0.04 5.38 -11.27
CA LEU A 56 -0.38 6.75 -11.56
C LEU A 56 0.59 7.80 -10.99
N LEU A 57 1.27 7.53 -9.87
CA LEU A 57 2.32 8.42 -9.34
C LEU A 57 3.49 8.61 -10.32
N LEU A 58 3.84 7.56 -11.08
CA LEU A 58 4.90 7.63 -12.09
C LEU A 58 4.51 8.52 -13.27
N ILE A 59 3.25 8.47 -13.69
CA ILE A 59 2.73 9.26 -14.82
C ILE A 59 2.53 10.72 -14.42
N LEU A 60 2.12 10.97 -13.18
CA LEU A 60 1.81 12.31 -12.64
C LEU A 60 3.00 12.96 -11.90
N HIS A 61 4.21 12.40 -12.04
CA HIS A 61 5.40 12.93 -11.39
C HIS A 61 5.64 14.38 -11.82
N GLY A 62 5.55 15.33 -10.87
CA GLY A 62 5.59 16.77 -11.15
C GLY A 62 4.48 17.50 -10.39
N ASN A 63 3.41 17.90 -11.09
CA ASN A 63 2.40 18.81 -10.54
C ASN A 63 1.44 18.16 -9.52
N PHE A 64 1.12 16.88 -9.68
CA PHE A 64 0.10 16.20 -8.86
C PHE A 64 0.68 15.11 -7.95
N TYR A 65 2.01 14.95 -7.94
CA TYR A 65 2.69 13.89 -7.21
C TYR A 65 2.27 13.83 -5.73
N PHE A 66 2.28 14.97 -5.03
CA PHE A 66 1.91 15.04 -3.61
C PHE A 66 0.42 14.74 -3.36
N ILE A 67 -0.46 15.17 -4.26
CA ILE A 67 -1.91 14.92 -4.14
C ILE A 67 -2.20 13.43 -4.29
N VAL A 68 -1.61 12.79 -5.31
CA VAL A 68 -1.76 11.35 -5.54
C VAL A 68 -1.15 10.55 -4.40
N LEU A 69 0.00 10.98 -3.87
CA LEU A 69 0.67 10.32 -2.74
C LEU A 69 -0.19 10.40 -1.48
N ALA A 70 -0.80 11.57 -1.20
CA ALA A 70 -1.72 11.74 -0.08
C ALA A 70 -2.96 10.83 -0.19
N VAL A 71 -3.55 10.71 -1.38
CA VAL A 71 -4.70 9.82 -1.63
C VAL A 71 -4.33 8.35 -1.40
N ILE A 72 -3.15 7.92 -1.88
CA ILE A 72 -2.67 6.54 -1.68
C ILE A 72 -2.46 6.25 -0.20
N VAL A 73 -1.82 7.16 0.53
CA VAL A 73 -1.59 7.01 1.97
C VAL A 73 -2.91 6.96 2.74
N ALA A 74 -3.88 7.82 2.40
CA ALA A 74 -5.21 7.79 3.01
C ALA A 74 -5.95 6.46 2.74
N TYR A 75 -5.90 5.94 1.52
CA TYR A 75 -6.48 4.65 1.16
C TYR A 75 -5.82 3.49 1.91
N LEU A 76 -4.49 3.52 2.06
CA LEU A 76 -3.73 2.55 2.84
C LEU A 76 -4.14 2.53 4.31
N LEU A 77 -4.21 3.71 4.92
CA LEU A 77 -4.65 3.87 6.31
C LEU A 77 -6.08 3.38 6.52
N PHE A 78 -7.01 3.71 5.62
CA PHE A 78 -8.39 3.24 5.70
C PHE A 78 -8.48 1.72 5.65
N ASN A 79 -7.74 1.06 4.75
CA ASN A 79 -7.70 -0.40 4.68
C ASN A 79 -7.06 -1.04 5.92
N LEU A 80 -6.03 -0.41 6.48
CA LEU A 80 -5.39 -0.88 7.71
C LEU A 80 -6.38 -0.81 8.90
N VAL A 81 -7.08 0.32 9.06
CA VAL A 81 -8.11 0.50 10.09
C VAL A 81 -9.24 -0.52 9.92
N LYS A 82 -9.74 -0.71 8.70
CA LYS A 82 -10.77 -1.71 8.41
C LYS A 82 -10.33 -3.13 8.76
N TRP A 83 -9.05 -3.46 8.56
CA TRP A 83 -8.50 -4.75 8.97
C TRP A 83 -8.43 -4.87 10.50
N ILE A 84 -7.95 -3.84 11.21
CA ILE A 84 -7.90 -3.82 12.68
C ILE A 84 -9.30 -4.04 13.28
N TYR A 85 -10.31 -3.32 12.79
CA TYR A 85 -11.70 -3.48 13.23
C TYR A 85 -12.27 -4.87 12.97
N ARG A 86 -11.87 -5.55 11.88
CA ARG A 86 -12.29 -6.93 11.62
C ARG A 86 -11.53 -7.96 12.44
N ALA A 87 -10.30 -7.64 12.85
CA ALA A 87 -9.45 -8.52 13.65
C ALA A 87 -9.79 -8.46 15.14
N MET A 88 -10.39 -7.36 15.61
CA MET A 88 -10.90 -7.23 16.98
C MET A 88 -12.33 -7.80 17.06
N PRO A 89 -12.55 -8.90 17.82
CA PRO A 89 -13.89 -9.40 18.08
C PRO A 89 -14.52 -8.53 19.17
N PHE A 90 -15.43 -7.65 18.78
CA PHE A 90 -16.45 -7.11 19.68
C PHE A 90 -17.77 -7.79 19.34
#